data_AF-A0A0R1QTP3-F1
#
_entry.id   AF-A0A0R1QTP3-F1
#
_cell.length_a   1.000
_cell.length_b   1.000
_cell.length_c   1.000
_cell.angle_alpha   90.00
_cell.angle_beta   90.00
_cell.angle_gamma   90.00
#
_symmetry.space_group_name_H-M   'P 1'
#
loop_
_entity.id
_entity.type
_entity.pdbx_description
1 polymer ?
#
loop_
_entity_poly.entity_id
_entity_poly.type
_entity_poly.pdbx_seq_one_letter_code
_entity_poly.pdbx_strand_id
1 'polypeptide(L)'
;MRIEQYHITSDQRNFIVAIAKMDGDEPAYEVSYKGKKVYIERNLGYYRNLAQAFQAIARDMLQNGAGPIMTVDDYAERAETIETTLAAAAREYGQKLREAGNEARR
;
A
#
# COMPACT_ATOMS: atom_id res chain seq x y z
N MET A 1 -1.27 -11.62 -13.82
CA MET A 1 -0.77 -10.38 -13.21
C MET A 1 -0.53 -10.68 -11.74
N ARG A 2 0.68 -10.53 -11.21
CA ARG A 2 0.91 -10.74 -9.77
C ARG A 2 0.41 -9.48 -9.07
N ILE A 3 -0.79 -9.55 -8.51
CA ILE A 3 -1.37 -8.46 -7.73
C ILE A 3 -0.62 -8.45 -6.41
N GLU A 4 0.14 -7.41 -6.12
CA GLU A 4 0.72 -7.20 -4.80
C GLU A 4 -0.19 -6.25 -4.03
N GLN A 5 -0.61 -6.64 -2.84
CA GLN A 5 -1.44 -5.79 -1.98
C GLN A 5 -0.56 -5.10 -0.94
N TYR A 6 -0.50 -3.77 -1.02
CA TYR A 6 0.25 -2.92 -0.09
C TYR A 6 -0.64 -2.47 1.06
N HIS A 7 -0.13 -2.60 2.28
CA HIS A 7 -0.79 -2.14 3.50
C HIS A 7 -0.01 -0.98 4.13
N ILE A 8 -0.70 0.08 4.50
CA ILE A 8 -0.16 1.16 5.32
C ILE A 8 -0.84 1.10 6.68
N THR A 9 -0.06 0.89 7.72
CA THR A 9 -0.49 1.05 9.12
C THR A 9 0.29 2.20 9.76
N SER A 10 -0.07 2.61 10.97
CA SER A 10 0.67 3.64 11.70
C SER A 10 0.80 3.29 13.17
N ASP A 11 1.94 3.66 13.75
CA ASP A 11 2.17 3.71 15.19
C ASP A 11 2.31 5.17 15.65
N GLN A 12 2.67 5.39 16.92
CA GLN A 12 2.82 6.74 17.49
C GLN A 12 3.90 7.60 16.80
N ARG A 13 4.81 7.00 16.04
CA ARG A 13 6.01 7.65 15.50
C ARG A 13 6.12 7.56 13.99
N ASN A 14 5.58 6.50 13.37
CA ASN A 14 5.81 6.18 11.98
C ASN A 14 4.57 5.59 11.30
N PHE A 15 4.55 5.74 9.98
CA PHE A 15 3.77 4.93 9.05
C PHE A 15 4.58 3.69 8.68
N ILE A 16 3.96 2.53 8.73
CA ILE A 16 4.57 1.24 8.41
C ILE A 16 3.97 0.78 7.09
N VAL A 17 4.82 0.52 6.11
CA VAL A 17 4.39 -0.05 4.82
C VAL A 17 4.77 -1.51 4.78
N ALA A 18 3.81 -2.36 4.45
CA ALA A 18 4.03 -3.79 4.28
C ALA A 18 3.37 -4.30 3.00
N ILE A 19 3.88 -5.41 2.48
CA ILE A 19 3.36 -6.08 1.30
C ILE A 19 2.77 -7.41 1.76
N ALA A 20 1.47 -7.59 1.54
CA ALA A 20 0.80 -8.83 1.88
C ALA A 20 1.23 -9.95 0.95
N LYS A 21 1.50 -11.12 1.53
CA LYS A 21 1.59 -12.36 0.77
C LYS A 21 0.19 -12.67 0.24
N MET A 22 0.06 -12.89 -1.07
CA MET A 22 -1.22 -13.27 -1.66
C MET A 22 -1.38 -14.80 -1.68
N ASP A 23 -2.61 -15.26 -1.46
CA ASP A 23 -3.09 -16.62 -1.69
C ASP A 23 -4.33 -16.55 -2.61
N GLY A 24 -4.11 -16.78 -3.90
CA GLY A 24 -5.09 -16.44 -4.94
C GLY A 24 -5.27 -14.92 -5.05
N ASP A 25 -6.52 -14.46 -4.98
CA ASP A 25 -6.89 -13.04 -5.09
C ASP A 25 -6.98 -12.34 -3.72
N GLU A 26 -6.72 -13.04 -2.61
CA GLU A 26 -6.81 -12.49 -1.26
C GLU A 26 -5.45 -12.52 -0.54
N PRO A 27 -5.21 -11.58 0.40
CA PRO A 27 -4.09 -11.67 1.33
C PRO A 27 -4.15 -12.94 2.17
N ALA A 28 -3.07 -13.69 2.18
CA ALA A 28 -2.86 -14.79 3.12
C ALA A 28 -2.89 -14.24 4.55
N TYR A 29 -3.56 -14.97 5.44
CA TYR A 29 -3.62 -14.62 6.86
C TYR A 29 -3.55 -15.88 7.71
N GLU A 30 -3.12 -15.70 8.95
CA GLU A 30 -3.22 -16.69 10.01
C GLU A 30 -4.23 -16.22 11.06
N VAL A 31 -4.83 -17.16 11.78
CA VAL A 31 -5.70 -16.85 12.91
C VAL A 31 -4.85 -16.90 14.17
N SER A 32 -4.66 -15.75 14.81
CA SER A 32 -3.95 -15.68 16.10
C SER A 32 -4.67 -16.49 17.19
N TYR A 33 -3.96 -16.82 18.27
CA TYR A 33 -4.53 -17.49 19.45
C TYR A 33 -5.73 -16.76 20.09
N LYS A 34 -5.93 -15.46 19.78
CA LYS A 34 -7.08 -14.64 20.20
C LYS A 34 -8.22 -14.58 19.16
N GLY A 35 -8.17 -15.39 18.12
CA GLY A 35 -9.16 -15.42 17.04
C GLY A 35 -9.08 -14.24 16.05
N LYS A 36 -8.06 -13.37 16.17
CA LYS A 36 -7.86 -12.24 15.25
C LYS A 36 -7.11 -12.70 14.00
N LYS A 37 -7.59 -12.31 12.80
CA LYS A 37 -6.86 -12.46 11.54
C LYS A 37 -5.59 -11.59 11.57
N VAL A 38 -4.45 -12.21 11.25
CA VAL A 38 -3.15 -11.56 11.11
C VAL A 38 -2.65 -11.85 9.71
N TYR A 39 -2.54 -10.83 8.88
CA TYR A 39 -2.04 -10.99 7.53
C TYR A 39 -0.56 -11.39 7.54
N ILE A 40 -0.18 -12.28 6.63
CA ILE A 40 1.21 -12.68 6.42
C ILE A 40 1.83 -11.62 5.52
N GLU A 41 2.71 -10.79 6.09
CA GLU A 41 3.22 -9.60 5.41
C GLU A 41 4.76 -9.52 5.45
N ARG A 42 5.34 -8.95 4.39
CA ARG A 42 6.74 -8.52 4.37
C ARG A 42 6.78 -7.01 4.61
N ASN A 43 7.51 -6.58 5.64
CA ASN A 43 7.71 -5.17 5.92
C ASN A 43 8.57 -4.52 4.82
N LEU A 44 8.07 -3.45 4.21
CA LEU A 44 8.79 -2.62 3.24
C LEU A 44 9.55 -1.48 3.93
N GLY A 45 9.06 -0.98 5.07
CA GLY A 45 9.78 -0.01 5.88
C GLY A 45 8.89 0.87 6.78
N TYR A 46 9.57 1.76 7.51
CA TYR A 46 8.98 2.73 8.43
C TYR A 46 9.26 4.15 7.94
N TYR A 47 8.22 4.98 7.89
CA TYR A 47 8.26 6.31 7.27
C TYR A 47 7.66 7.36 8.19
N ARG A 48 8.22 8.57 8.20
CA ARG A 48 7.82 9.62 9.16
C ARG A 48 6.46 10.24 8.83
N ASN A 49 6.02 10.12 7.59
CA ASN A 49 4.75 10.64 7.13
C ASN A 49 4.19 9.80 5.99
N LEU A 50 2.91 10.00 5.71
CA LEU A 50 2.17 9.26 4.69
C LEU A 50 2.72 9.49 3.27
N ALA A 51 3.25 10.68 2.96
CA ALA A 51 3.84 10.96 1.66
C ALA A 51 5.08 10.11 1.40
N GLN A 52 5.95 9.96 2.40
CA GLN A 52 7.12 9.07 2.33
C GLN A 52 6.70 7.59 2.18
N ALA A 53 5.63 7.18 2.86
CA ALA A 53 5.08 5.84 2.71
C ALA A 53 4.60 5.57 1.27
N PHE A 54 3.88 6.51 0.65
CA PHE A 54 3.47 6.38 -0.75
C PHE A 54 4.65 6.37 -1.72
N GLN A 55 5.68 7.19 -1.49
CA GLN A 55 6.89 7.17 -2.31
C GLN A 55 7.61 5.82 -2.26
N ALA A 56 7.61 5.16 -1.10
CA ALA A 56 8.18 3.83 -0.97
C ALA A 56 7.42 2.77 -1.76
N ILE A 57 6.08 2.81 -1.71
CA ILE A 57 5.22 1.94 -2.54
C ILE A 57 5.51 2.17 -4.03
N ALA A 58 5.57 3.42 -4.47
CA ALA A 58 5.85 3.75 -5.86
C ALA A 58 7.20 3.19 -6.34
N ARG A 59 8.25 3.31 -5.51
CA ARG A 59 9.58 2.76 -5.82
C ARG A 59 9.57 1.25 -5.91
N ASP A 60 8.90 0.58 -4.99
CA ASP A 60 8.78 -0.88 -5.01
C ASP A 60 7.98 -1.36 -6.22
N MET A 61 6.86 -0.71 -6.55
CA MET A 61 6.08 -1.00 -7.77
C MET A 61 6.90 -0.81 -9.06
N LEU A 62 7.76 0.21 -9.11
CA LEU A 62 8.67 0.42 -10.25
C LEU A 62 9.71 -0.69 -10.36
N GLN A 63 10.33 -1.08 -9.24
CA GLN A 63 11.46 -2.01 -9.24
C GLN A 63 11.04 -3.49 -9.30
N ASN A 64 9.99 -3.84 -8.57
CA ASN A 64 9.58 -5.21 -8.29
C ASN A 64 8.18 -5.55 -8.81
N GLY A 65 7.49 -4.57 -9.42
CA GLY A 65 6.15 -4.76 -9.98
C GLY A 65 6.08 -5.79 -11.12
N ALA A 66 4.94 -5.87 -11.80
CA ALA A 66 4.63 -6.92 -12.75
C ALA A 66 5.53 -6.90 -14.01
N GLY A 67 6.70 -7.52 -13.91
CA GLY A 67 7.63 -7.77 -15.02
C GLY A 67 8.81 -6.78 -15.09
N PRO A 68 9.92 -7.19 -15.73
CA PRO A 68 11.10 -6.37 -15.87
C PRO A 68 10.81 -5.13 -16.74
N ILE A 69 11.36 -3.99 -16.35
CA ILE A 69 11.41 -2.78 -17.19
C ILE A 69 12.60 -2.94 -18.13
N MET A 70 12.36 -2.96 -19.44
CA MET A 70 13.39 -3.21 -20.45
C MET A 70 13.79 -1.94 -21.22
N THR A 71 12.90 -0.94 -21.28
CA THR A 71 13.12 0.31 -22.00
C THR A 71 12.80 1.54 -21.14
N VAL A 72 13.23 2.72 -21.61
CA VAL A 72 12.89 4.00 -20.98
C VAL A 72 11.39 4.30 -21.11
N ASP A 73 10.77 3.91 -22.22
CA ASP A 73 9.34 4.11 -22.45
C ASP A 73 8.51 3.24 -21.49
N ASP A 74 8.90 1.98 -21.28
CA ASP A 74 8.26 1.09 -20.28
C ASP A 74 8.33 1.69 -18.87
N TYR A 75 9.46 2.34 -18.55
CA TYR A 75 9.64 3.01 -17.27
C TYR A 75 8.69 4.19 -17.13
N ALA A 76 8.61 5.05 -18.15
CA ALA A 76 7.78 6.25 -18.15
C ALA A 76 6.30 5.89 -18.03
N GLU A 77 5.82 4.95 -18.83
CA GLU A 77 4.42 4.48 -18.81
C GLU A 77 4.05 3.88 -17.44
N ARG A 78 4.96 3.08 -16.86
CA ARG A 78 4.74 2.50 -15.54
C ARG A 78 4.73 3.56 -14.44
N ALA A 79 5.63 4.54 -14.50
CA ALA A 79 5.68 5.63 -13.54
C ALA A 79 4.39 6.45 -13.55
N GLU A 80 3.87 6.78 -14.74
CA GLU A 80 2.60 7.52 -14.90
C GLU A 80 1.41 6.73 -14.34
N THR A 81 1.36 5.42 -14.60
CA THR A 81 0.31 4.54 -14.07
C THR A 81 0.33 4.48 -12.53
N ILE A 82 1.52 4.37 -11.95
CA ILE A 82 1.72 4.35 -10.49
C ILE A 82 1.30 5.68 -9.87
N GLU A 83 1.72 6.80 -10.46
CA GLU A 83 1.33 8.14 -9.98
C GLU A 83 -0.19 8.30 -9.94
N THR A 84 -0.85 7.92 -11.03
CA THR A 84 -2.32 7.99 -11.15
C THR A 84 -3.02 7.13 -10.10
N THR A 85 -2.54 5.89 -9.92
CA THR A 85 -3.13 4.93 -8.98
C THR A 85 -2.95 5.37 -7.52
N LEU A 86 -1.75 5.81 -7.15
CA LEU A 86 -1.48 6.29 -5.79
C LEU A 86 -2.20 7.60 -5.48
N ALA A 87 -2.33 8.50 -6.46
CA ALA A 87 -3.12 9.72 -6.31
C ALA A 87 -4.61 9.42 -6.07
N ALA A 88 -5.18 8.44 -6.78
CA ALA A 88 -6.55 8.00 -6.55
C ALA A 88 -6.73 7.41 -5.15
N ALA A 89 -5.84 6.51 -4.73
CA ALA A 89 -5.88 5.89 -3.39
C ALA A 89 -5.75 6.93 -2.27
N ALA A 90 -4.83 7.90 -2.40
CA ALA A 90 -4.66 8.97 -1.43
C ALA A 90 -5.92 9.86 -1.30
N ARG A 91 -6.60 10.14 -2.42
CA ARG A 91 -7.86 10.90 -2.41
C ARG A 91 -8.98 10.13 -1.72
N GLU A 92 -9.15 8.86 -2.04
CA GLU A 92 -10.17 7.99 -1.43
C GLU A 92 -9.95 7.89 0.09
N TYR A 93 -8.71 7.67 0.54
CA TYR A 93 -8.39 7.64 1.96
C TYR A 93 -8.69 8.98 2.65
N GLY A 94 -8.34 10.10 2.01
CA GLY A 94 -8.67 11.43 2.50
C GLY A 94 -10.18 11.68 2.64
N GLN A 95 -11.00 11.13 1.74
CA GLN A 95 -12.47 11.19 1.83
C GLN A 95 -13.00 10.39 3.01
N LYS A 96 -12.56 9.13 3.18
CA LYS A 96 -12.95 8.28 4.31
C LYS A 96 -12.64 8.93 5.66
N LEU A 97 -11.47 9.58 5.79
CA LEU A 97 -11.10 10.31 7.00
C LEU A 97 -12.03 11.52 7.26
N ARG A 98 -12.44 12.24 6.23
CA ARG A 98 -13.39 13.35 6.37
C ARG A 98 -14.76 12.86 6.83
N GLU A 99 -15.24 11.75 6.26
CA GLU A 99 -16.51 11.13 6.62
C GLU A 99 -16.50 10.67 8.09
N ALA A 100 -15.50 9.89 8.48
CA ALA A 100 -15.33 9.43 9.86
C ALA A 100 -15.22 10.60 10.86
N GLY A 101 -14.49 11.66 10.49
CA GLY A 101 -14.38 12.86 11.30
C GLY A 101 -15.69 13.65 11.43
N ASN A 102 -16.57 13.57 10.44
CA ASN A 102 -17.90 14.19 10.49
C ASN A 102 -18.89 13.36 11.30
N GLU A 103 -18.80 12.03 11.24
CA GLU A 103 -19.61 11.11 12.07
C GLU A 103 -19.27 11.23 13.56
N ALA A 104 -17.98 11.33 13.91
CA ALA A 104 -17.55 11.49 15.30
C ALA A 104 -17.96 12.82 15.95
N ARG A 105 -18.48 13.78 15.17
CA ARG A 105 -18.94 15.11 15.63
C ARG A 105 -20.47 15.20 15.75
N ARG A 106 -21.21 14.16 15.38
CA ARG A 106 -22.67 14.05 15.56
C ARG A 106 -22.99 13.31 16.84
#